data_AF-K3W546-F1
#
_entry.id   AF-K3W546-F1
#
_cell.length_a   1.000
_cell.length_b   1.000
_cell.length_c   1.000
_cell.angle_alpha   90.00
_cell.angle_beta   90.00
_cell.angle_gamma   90.00
#
_symmetry.space_group_name_H-M   'P 1'
#
loop_
_entity.id
_entity.type
_entity.pdbx_description
1 polymer ?
#
loop_
_entity_poly.entity_id
_entity_poly.type
_entity_poly.pdbx_seq_one_letter_code
_entity_poly.pdbx_strand_id
1 'polypeptide(L)'
;MILGFASMQIVNMPITLGSVIAGSTDVTSDVTGYVLVLLQNLCSAFSLTFSKESALSSMELVLLNSTAGSLICSLLAFHREHDAVMAFSYLYDAQFLAIVGVMCCVCVLYQFSIFLCTIHNSALATSVTGNVKDLISTVCGFLFFPDVQVRVGNVAGVMLSFLGAYSFSYLKYRALTHERNKLKQT
;
A
#
# COMPACT_ATOMS: atom_id res chain seq x y z
N MET A 1 4.45 -11.10 26.93
CA MET A 1 4.02 -9.90 26.17
C MET A 1 5.20 -9.01 25.78
N ILE A 2 6.07 -8.58 26.72
CA ILE A 2 7.24 -7.71 26.46
C ILE A 2 8.28 -8.34 25.49
N LEU A 3 8.56 -9.65 25.61
CA LEU A 3 9.49 -10.34 24.70
C LEU A 3 8.97 -10.40 23.25
N GLY A 4 7.65 -10.44 23.06
CA GLY A 4 7.01 -10.41 21.75
C GLY A 4 7.10 -9.03 21.07
N PHE A 5 6.95 -7.96 21.86
CA PHE A 5 7.08 -6.59 21.36
C PHE A 5 8.51 -6.27 20.91
N ALA A 6 9.52 -6.62 21.71
CA ALA A 6 10.93 -6.44 21.34
C ALA A 6 11.29 -7.25 20.08
N SER A 7 10.82 -8.50 19.98
CA SER A 7 11.03 -9.34 18.81
C SER A 7 10.40 -8.74 17.54
N MET A 8 9.21 -8.15 17.64
CA MET A 8 8.55 -7.47 16.52
C MET A 8 9.29 -6.21 16.08
N GLN A 9 9.85 -5.43 17.01
CA GLN A 9 10.64 -4.25 16.66
C GLN A 9 11.96 -4.61 15.96
N ILE A 10 12.65 -5.66 16.43
CA ILE A 10 13.90 -6.13 15.81
C ILE A 10 13.67 -6.53 14.34
N VAL A 11 12.54 -7.18 14.04
CA VAL A 11 12.23 -7.64 12.67
C VAL A 11 11.76 -6.51 11.76
N ASN A 12 11.35 -5.38 12.32
CA ASN A 12 11.03 -4.18 11.55
C ASN A 12 12.29 -3.42 11.09
N MET A 13 13.44 -3.60 11.76
CA MET A 13 14.72 -2.98 11.39
C MET A 13 15.20 -3.31 9.97
N PRO A 14 15.22 -4.57 9.49
CA PRO A 14 15.58 -4.85 8.10
C PRO A 14 14.61 -4.24 7.08
N ILE A 15 13.33 -4.05 7.45
CA ILE A 15 12.34 -3.40 6.59
C ILE A 15 12.72 -1.95 6.36
N THR A 16 12.99 -1.21 7.45
CA THR A 16 13.38 0.20 7.39
C THR A 16 14.75 0.37 6.75
N LEU A 17 15.75 -0.43 7.14
CA LEU A 17 17.09 -0.40 6.56
C LEU A 17 17.07 -0.69 5.06
N GLY A 18 16.33 -1.71 4.61
CA GLY A 18 16.17 -2.02 3.19
C GLY A 18 15.54 -0.85 2.42
N SER A 19 14.55 -0.18 3.00
CA SER A 19 13.88 0.96 2.35
C SER A 19 14.80 2.18 2.23
N VAL A 20 15.65 2.42 3.24
CA VAL A 20 16.66 3.48 3.21
C VAL A 20 17.74 3.18 2.18
N ILE A 21 18.21 1.93 2.11
CA ILE A 21 19.18 1.51 1.09
C ILE A 21 18.59 1.67 -0.32
N ALA A 22 17.34 1.21 -0.52
CA ALA A 22 16.65 1.34 -1.79
C ALA A 22 16.54 2.81 -2.23
N GLY A 23 16.03 3.68 -1.35
CA GLY A 23 15.90 5.11 -1.65
C GLY A 23 17.24 5.83 -1.83
N SER A 24 18.26 5.50 -1.03
CA SER A 24 19.59 6.12 -1.13
C SER A 24 20.35 5.80 -2.41
N THR A 25 19.99 4.69 -3.07
CA THR A 25 20.62 4.22 -4.31
C THR A 25 19.77 4.49 -5.55
N ASP A 26 18.64 5.17 -5.37
CA ASP A 26 17.76 5.59 -6.45
C ASP A 26 18.32 6.82 -7.16
N VAL A 27 18.54 6.67 -8.47
CA VAL A 27 19.17 7.70 -9.31
C VAL A 27 18.17 8.78 -9.71
N THR A 28 16.87 8.46 -9.73
CA THR A 28 15.79 9.37 -10.13
C THR A 28 15.25 10.16 -8.92
N SER A 29 16.01 10.21 -7.82
CA SER A 29 15.57 10.72 -6.52
C SER A 29 14.91 12.11 -6.59
N ASP A 30 13.58 12.13 -6.65
CA ASP A 30 12.76 13.34 -6.46
C ASP A 30 12.31 13.38 -4.99
N VAL A 31 12.80 14.38 -4.27
CA VAL A 31 12.46 14.61 -2.85
C VAL A 31 10.95 14.79 -2.68
N THR A 32 10.28 15.40 -3.66
CA THR A 32 8.82 15.62 -3.62
C THR A 32 8.08 14.28 -3.61
N GLY A 33 8.42 13.38 -4.55
CA GLY A 33 7.92 12.02 -4.58
C GLY A 33 8.11 11.27 -3.27
N TYR A 34 9.31 11.31 -2.67
CA TYR A 34 9.57 10.65 -1.38
C TYR A 34 8.74 11.22 -0.23
N VAL A 35 8.61 12.55 -0.14
CA VAL A 35 7.78 13.20 0.89
C VAL A 35 6.31 12.82 0.71
N LEU A 36 5.81 12.77 -0.53
CA LEU A 36 4.44 12.36 -0.82
C LEU A 36 4.19 10.89 -0.45
N VAL A 37 5.13 9.99 -0.71
CA VAL A 37 5.02 8.57 -0.29
C VAL A 37 5.00 8.44 1.24
N LEU A 38 5.86 9.18 1.95
CA LEU A 38 5.86 9.18 3.41
C LEU A 38 4.56 9.74 3.98
N LEU A 39 4.05 10.83 3.43
CA LEU A 39 2.78 11.42 3.82
C LEU A 39 1.62 10.45 3.56
N GLN A 40 1.61 9.80 2.40
CA GLN A 40 0.60 8.79 2.06
C GLN A 40 0.59 7.62 3.04
N ASN A 41 1.77 7.14 3.44
CA ASN A 41 1.89 6.07 4.44
C ASN A 41 1.39 6.53 5.82
N LEU A 42 1.69 7.77 6.21
CA LEU A 42 1.23 8.35 7.47
C LEU A 42 -0.30 8.51 7.49
N CYS A 43 -0.88 9.09 6.43
CA CYS A 43 -2.33 9.21 6.27
C CYS A 43 -3.01 7.84 6.31
N SER A 44 -2.47 6.85 5.61
CA SER A 44 -2.99 5.48 5.61
C SER A 44 -2.97 4.86 7.01
N ALA A 45 -1.89 5.06 7.77
CA ALA A 45 -1.79 4.58 9.15
C ALA A 45 -2.84 5.23 10.08
N PHE A 46 -3.07 6.53 9.93
CA PHE A 46 -4.14 7.23 10.65
C PHE A 46 -5.51 6.70 10.26
N SER A 47 -5.81 6.59 8.97
CA SER A 47 -7.08 6.05 8.48
C SER A 47 -7.34 4.65 9.02
N LEU A 48 -6.34 3.75 9.05
CA LEU A 48 -6.48 2.42 9.64
C LEU A 48 -6.75 2.45 11.15
N THR A 49 -6.15 3.40 11.88
CA THR A 49 -6.35 3.55 13.32
C THR A 49 -7.76 4.05 13.62
N PHE A 50 -8.21 5.11 12.94
CA PHE A 50 -9.58 5.60 13.05
C PHE A 50 -10.63 4.58 12.62
N SER A 51 -10.32 3.78 11.58
CA SER A 51 -11.22 2.71 11.12
C SER A 51 -11.44 1.62 12.19
N LYS A 52 -10.46 1.38 13.06
CA LYS A 52 -10.58 0.39 14.15
C LYS A 52 -11.43 0.88 15.32
N GLU A 53 -11.41 2.17 15.58
CA GLU A 53 -12.19 2.82 16.65
C GLU A 53 -13.62 3.15 16.21
N SER A 54 -13.91 3.09 14.92
CA SER A 54 -15.22 3.43 14.35
C SER A 54 -16.23 2.30 14.54
N ALA A 55 -17.46 2.64 14.92
CA ALA A 55 -18.58 1.69 15.04
C ALA A 55 -19.27 1.37 13.70
N LEU A 56 -18.78 1.95 12.59
CA LEU A 56 -19.36 1.78 11.26
C LEU A 56 -19.02 0.41 10.66
N SER A 57 -19.90 -0.09 9.80
CA SER A 57 -19.61 -1.29 9.00
C SER A 57 -18.43 -1.04 8.06
N SER A 58 -17.63 -2.09 7.80
CA SER A 58 -16.48 -1.99 6.90
C SER A 58 -16.83 -1.48 5.50
N MET A 59 -18.04 -1.71 5.00
CA MET A 59 -18.51 -1.15 3.72
C MET A 59 -18.76 0.35 3.80
N GLU A 60 -19.43 0.81 4.87
CA GLU A 60 -19.73 2.23 5.08
C GLU A 60 -18.45 3.04 5.20
N LEU A 61 -17.43 2.46 5.83
CA LEU A 61 -16.10 3.04 5.97
C LEU A 61 -15.38 3.20 4.63
N VAL A 62 -15.48 2.21 3.73
CA VAL A 62 -14.94 2.30 2.37
C VAL A 62 -15.67 3.35 1.55
N LEU A 63 -17.00 3.41 1.65
CA LEU A 63 -17.82 4.43 0.99
C LEU A 63 -17.49 5.84 1.50
N LEU A 64 -17.33 6.01 2.82
CA LEU A 64 -16.98 7.29 3.42
C LEU A 64 -15.60 7.76 2.97
N ASN A 65 -14.59 6.88 3.01
CA ASN A 65 -13.24 7.22 2.54
C ASN A 65 -13.23 7.54 1.04
N SER A 66 -13.96 6.77 0.23
CA SER A 66 -14.00 6.98 -1.23
C SER A 66 -14.74 8.28 -1.59
N THR A 67 -15.85 8.58 -0.92
CA THR A 67 -16.61 9.81 -1.16
C THR A 67 -15.86 11.04 -0.69
N ALA A 68 -15.31 11.02 0.53
CA ALA A 68 -14.48 12.12 1.05
C ALA A 68 -13.23 12.33 0.19
N GLY A 69 -12.53 11.25 -0.18
CA GLY A 69 -11.39 11.29 -1.08
C GLY A 69 -11.74 11.87 -2.44
N SER A 70 -12.83 11.41 -3.05
CA SER A 70 -13.29 11.92 -4.36
C SER A 70 -13.62 13.42 -4.30
N LEU A 71 -14.24 13.90 -3.23
CA LEU A 71 -14.57 15.30 -3.07
C LEU A 71 -13.30 16.16 -2.95
N ILE A 72 -12.39 15.78 -2.05
CA ILE A 72 -11.14 16.51 -1.82
C ILE A 72 -10.27 16.51 -3.08
N CYS A 73 -10.07 15.34 -3.71
CA CYS A 73 -9.28 15.23 -4.93
C CYS A 73 -9.90 16.02 -6.09
N SER A 74 -11.23 16.01 -6.26
CA SER A 74 -11.90 16.76 -7.33
C SER A 74 -11.76 18.27 -7.13
N LEU A 75 -11.87 18.76 -5.89
CA LEU A 75 -11.67 20.18 -5.58
C LEU A 75 -10.23 20.62 -5.84
N LEU A 76 -9.25 19.80 -5.45
CA LEU A 76 -7.83 20.07 -5.69
C LEU A 76 -7.51 20.03 -7.20
N ALA A 77 -8.03 19.05 -7.92
CA ALA A 77 -7.86 18.93 -9.37
C ALA A 77 -8.45 20.14 -10.10
N PHE A 78 -9.65 20.57 -9.73
CA PHE A 78 -10.29 21.75 -10.31
C PHE A 78 -9.51 23.04 -10.04
N HIS A 79 -8.88 23.15 -8.86
CA HIS A 79 -8.12 24.36 -8.53
C HIS A 79 -6.70 24.40 -9.13
N ARG A 80 -6.06 23.25 -9.31
CA ARG A 80 -4.64 23.18 -9.71
C ARG A 80 -4.40 22.74 -11.14
N GLU A 81 -5.23 21.87 -11.69
CA GLU A 81 -4.95 21.19 -12.97
C GLU A 81 -6.01 21.45 -14.04
N HIS A 82 -7.06 22.22 -13.73
CA HIS A 82 -8.16 22.50 -14.65
C HIS A 82 -7.69 22.97 -16.03
N ASP A 83 -6.83 23.98 -16.09
CA ASP A 83 -6.38 24.56 -17.36
C ASP A 83 -5.50 23.59 -18.16
N ALA A 84 -4.69 22.78 -17.46
CA ALA A 84 -3.84 21.76 -18.08
C ALA A 84 -4.67 20.61 -18.66
N VAL A 85 -5.73 20.19 -17.94
CA VAL A 85 -6.66 19.15 -18.41
C VAL A 85 -7.44 19.64 -19.62
N MET A 86 -7.95 20.88 -19.59
CA MET A 86 -8.69 21.45 -20.73
C MET A 86 -7.82 21.68 -21.96
N ALA A 87 -6.51 21.91 -21.78
CA ALA A 87 -5.55 22.03 -22.86
C ALA A 87 -5.11 20.67 -23.45
N PHE A 88 -5.47 19.55 -22.84
CA PHE A 88 -5.06 18.22 -23.29
C PHE A 88 -5.82 17.81 -24.57
N SER A 89 -5.09 17.67 -25.68
CA SER A 89 -5.68 17.48 -27.00
C SER A 89 -6.48 16.18 -27.17
N TYR A 90 -6.15 15.14 -26.39
CA TYR A 90 -6.82 13.83 -26.45
C TYR A 90 -7.91 13.65 -25.38
N LEU A 91 -8.32 14.72 -24.69
CA LEU A 91 -9.29 14.64 -23.60
C LEU A 91 -10.63 13.99 -24.04
N TYR A 92 -11.04 14.27 -25.27
CA TYR A 92 -12.27 13.74 -25.87
C TYR A 92 -12.01 12.60 -26.86
N ASP A 93 -10.79 12.09 -26.94
CA ASP A 93 -10.48 10.96 -27.80
C ASP A 93 -11.16 9.69 -27.29
N ALA A 94 -11.80 8.95 -28.19
CA ALA A 94 -12.59 7.77 -27.83
C ALA A 94 -11.72 6.65 -27.25
N GLN A 95 -10.47 6.52 -27.69
CA GLN A 95 -9.56 5.49 -27.17
C GLN A 95 -9.10 5.86 -25.76
N PHE A 96 -8.77 7.13 -25.54
CA PHE A 96 -8.42 7.64 -24.21
C PHE A 96 -9.56 7.42 -23.21
N LEU A 97 -10.79 7.82 -23.57
CA LEU A 97 -11.96 7.66 -22.71
C LEU A 97 -12.30 6.18 -22.44
N ALA A 98 -12.13 5.30 -23.44
CA ALA A 98 -12.31 3.87 -23.26
C ALA A 98 -11.30 3.28 -22.26
N ILE A 99 -10.02 3.65 -22.37
CA ILE A 99 -8.98 3.19 -21.43
C ILE A 99 -9.26 3.70 -20.02
N VAL A 100 -9.62 4.99 -19.87
CA VAL A 100 -9.99 5.57 -18.57
C VAL A 100 -11.19 4.81 -17.98
N GLY A 101 -12.22 4.53 -18.77
CA GLY A 101 -13.37 3.74 -18.34
C GLY A 101 -13.00 2.34 -17.85
N VAL A 102 -12.15 1.63 -18.61
CA VAL A 102 -11.63 0.31 -18.19
C VAL A 102 -10.84 0.41 -16.89
N MET A 103 -9.97 1.42 -16.73
CA MET A 103 -9.18 1.62 -15.51
C MET A 103 -10.08 1.94 -14.30
N CYS A 104 -11.14 2.72 -14.48
CA CYS A 104 -12.14 2.96 -13.43
C CYS A 104 -12.81 1.65 -12.98
N CYS A 105 -13.22 0.79 -13.92
CA CYS A 105 -13.78 -0.52 -13.60
C CYS A 105 -12.79 -1.40 -12.83
N VAL A 106 -11.53 -1.45 -13.26
CA VAL A 106 -10.47 -2.20 -12.56
C VAL A 106 -10.25 -1.65 -11.15
N CYS A 107 -10.27 -0.34 -10.96
CA CYS A 107 -10.12 0.30 -9.65
C CYS A 107 -11.24 -0.11 -8.68
N VAL A 108 -12.50 -0.10 -9.14
CA VAL A 108 -13.66 -0.54 -8.34
C VAL A 108 -13.55 -2.03 -7.99
N LEU A 109 -13.19 -2.88 -8.96
CA LEU A 109 -13.00 -4.32 -8.73
C LEU A 109 -11.85 -4.60 -7.76
N TYR A 110 -10.77 -3.82 -7.82
CA TYR A 110 -9.65 -3.91 -6.90
C TYR A 110 -10.08 -3.56 -5.46
N GLN A 111 -10.81 -2.45 -5.29
CA GLN A 111 -11.31 -2.03 -3.98
C GLN A 111 -12.30 -3.05 -3.39
N PHE A 112 -13.18 -3.62 -4.23
CA PHE A 112 -14.08 -4.69 -3.84
C PHE A 112 -13.33 -5.96 -3.43
N SER A 113 -12.25 -6.32 -4.15
CA SER A 113 -11.42 -7.47 -3.83
C SER A 113 -10.70 -7.32 -2.48
N ILE A 114 -10.20 -6.13 -2.16
CA ILE A 114 -9.62 -5.82 -0.84
C ILE A 114 -10.67 -5.97 0.26
N PHE A 115 -11.87 -5.44 0.04
CA PHE A 115 -12.98 -5.57 0.98
C PHE A 115 -13.33 -7.05 1.21
N LEU A 116 -13.48 -7.82 0.15
CA LEU A 116 -13.80 -9.25 0.20
C LEU A 116 -12.71 -10.05 0.93
N CYS A 117 -11.44 -9.74 0.66
CA CYS A 117 -10.30 -10.33 1.38
C CYS A 117 -10.33 -9.95 2.87
N THR A 118 -10.74 -8.73 3.22
CA THR A 118 -10.78 -8.29 4.61
C THR A 118 -11.88 -9.00 5.42
N ILE A 119 -13.03 -9.29 4.81
CA ILE A 119 -14.14 -9.97 5.50
C ILE A 119 -13.97 -11.49 5.59
N HIS A 120 -13.43 -12.14 4.56
CA HIS A 120 -13.36 -13.60 4.50
C HIS A 120 -12.06 -14.16 5.08
N ASN A 121 -10.97 -13.38 5.02
CA ASN A 121 -9.65 -13.86 5.38
C ASN A 121 -9.17 -13.24 6.69
N SER A 122 -8.30 -13.96 7.40
CA SER A 122 -7.72 -13.46 8.64
C SER A 122 -6.84 -12.24 8.39
N ALA A 123 -6.77 -11.32 9.36
CA ALA A 123 -5.93 -10.13 9.29
C ALA A 123 -4.45 -10.44 9.00
N LEU A 124 -3.96 -11.61 9.42
CA LEU A 124 -2.61 -12.07 9.11
C LEU A 124 -2.44 -12.38 7.62
N ALA A 125 -3.35 -13.17 7.05
CA ALA A 125 -3.25 -13.55 5.65
C ALA A 125 -3.56 -12.38 4.71
N THR A 126 -4.38 -11.40 5.12
CA THR A 126 -4.56 -10.13 4.38
C THR A 126 -3.27 -9.32 4.34
N SER A 127 -2.49 -9.32 5.44
CA SER A 127 -1.17 -8.69 5.45
C SER A 127 -0.16 -9.43 4.56
N VAL A 128 -0.15 -10.76 4.55
CA VAL A 128 0.77 -11.55 3.69
C VAL A 128 0.44 -11.35 2.21
N THR A 129 -0.83 -11.44 1.84
CA THR A 129 -1.27 -11.21 0.45
C THR A 129 -1.02 -9.77 0.00
N GLY A 130 -1.15 -8.79 0.90
CA GLY A 130 -0.73 -7.41 0.67
C GLY A 130 0.75 -7.30 0.30
N ASN A 131 1.63 -7.92 1.09
CA ASN A 131 3.08 -7.92 0.81
C ASN A 131 3.41 -8.61 -0.54
N VAL A 132 2.70 -9.68 -0.89
CA VAL A 132 2.85 -10.37 -2.20
C VAL A 132 2.41 -9.45 -3.34
N LYS A 133 1.26 -8.78 -3.19
CA LYS A 133 0.77 -7.79 -4.15
C LYS A 133 1.80 -6.67 -4.35
N ASP A 134 2.37 -6.13 -3.27
CA ASP A 134 3.40 -5.09 -3.36
C ASP A 134 4.64 -5.58 -4.11
N LEU A 135 5.12 -6.79 -3.81
CA LEU A 135 6.25 -7.40 -4.52
C LEU A 135 5.97 -7.53 -6.03
N ILE A 136 4.82 -8.07 -6.40
CA ILE A 136 4.43 -8.22 -7.81
C ILE A 136 4.33 -6.85 -8.46
N SER A 137 3.72 -5.86 -7.79
CA SER A 137 3.59 -4.50 -8.31
C SER A 137 4.96 -3.84 -8.53
N THR A 138 5.92 -4.03 -7.63
CA THR A 138 7.29 -3.50 -7.78
C THR A 138 8.00 -4.17 -8.96
N VAL A 139 7.91 -5.49 -9.09
CA VAL A 139 8.52 -6.23 -10.21
C VAL A 139 7.89 -5.81 -11.54
N CYS A 140 6.57 -5.75 -11.62
CA CYS A 140 5.86 -5.26 -12.80
C CYS A 140 6.27 -3.81 -13.11
N GLY A 141 6.43 -2.95 -12.11
CA GLY A 141 6.91 -1.59 -12.29
C GLY A 141 8.27 -1.53 -12.96
N PHE A 142 9.23 -2.34 -12.50
CA PHE A 142 10.56 -2.43 -13.12
C PHE A 142 10.55 -3.02 -14.53
N LEU A 143 9.58 -3.87 -14.87
CA LEU A 143 9.47 -4.50 -16.20
C LEU A 143 8.73 -3.62 -17.22
N PHE A 144 7.67 -2.93 -16.82
CA PHE A 144 6.82 -2.16 -17.73
C PHE A 144 7.30 -0.72 -17.94
N PHE A 145 8.04 -0.13 -17.00
CA PHE A 145 8.52 1.24 -17.10
C PHE A 145 10.03 1.28 -17.41
N PRO A 146 10.43 1.44 -18.69
CA PRO A 146 11.83 1.41 -19.10
C PRO A 146 12.63 2.63 -18.60
N ASP A 147 11.95 3.71 -18.20
CA ASP A 147 12.58 4.93 -17.66
C ASP A 147 13.14 4.74 -16.23
N VAL A 148 12.87 3.60 -15.59
CA VAL A 148 13.38 3.32 -14.24
C VAL A 148 14.83 2.84 -14.33
N GLN A 149 15.77 3.66 -13.86
CA GLN A 149 17.18 3.29 -13.74
C GLN A 149 17.42 2.42 -12.51
N VAL A 150 17.18 1.11 -12.66
CA VAL A 150 17.35 0.14 -11.57
C VAL A 150 18.83 -0.18 -11.34
N ARG A 151 19.38 0.23 -10.19
CA ARG A 151 20.74 -0.16 -9.74
C ARG A 151 20.67 -1.41 -8.84
N VAL A 152 21.76 -2.18 -8.79
CA VAL A 152 21.89 -3.36 -7.91
C VAL A 152 21.60 -3.02 -6.44
N GLY A 153 22.02 -1.84 -5.97
CA GLY A 153 21.73 -1.36 -4.62
C GLY A 153 20.23 -1.18 -4.34
N ASN A 154 19.47 -0.69 -5.33
CA ASN A 154 18.04 -0.49 -5.20
C ASN A 154 17.33 -1.84 -5.06
N VAL A 155 17.63 -2.78 -5.96
CA VAL A 155 17.09 -4.15 -5.90
C VAL A 155 17.45 -4.83 -4.58
N ALA A 156 18.70 -4.71 -4.13
CA ALA A 156 19.13 -5.30 -2.86
C ALA A 156 18.38 -4.71 -1.66
N GLY A 157 18.17 -3.39 -1.62
CA GLY A 157 17.37 -2.73 -0.59
C GLY A 157 15.92 -3.19 -0.59
N VAL A 158 15.28 -3.21 -1.76
CA VAL A 158 13.90 -3.71 -1.93
C VAL A 158 13.76 -5.16 -1.47
N MET A 159 14.69 -6.04 -1.87
CA MET A 159 14.68 -7.45 -1.47
C MET A 159 14.88 -7.62 0.04
N LEU A 160 15.75 -6.82 0.66
CA LEU A 160 15.94 -6.81 2.11
C LEU A 160 14.66 -6.39 2.83
N SER A 161 13.96 -5.37 2.33
CA SER A 161 12.68 -4.93 2.89
C SER A 161 11.61 -6.01 2.81
N PHE A 162 11.48 -6.69 1.67
CA PHE A 162 10.53 -7.79 1.53
C PHE A 162 10.87 -8.95 2.44
N LEU A 163 12.14 -9.35 2.54
CA LEU A 163 12.57 -10.42 3.44
C LEU A 163 12.22 -10.11 4.91
N GLY A 164 12.39 -8.85 5.32
CA GLY A 164 11.94 -8.36 6.62
C GLY A 164 10.43 -8.47 6.80
N ALA A 165 9.65 -8.04 5.80
CA ALA A 165 8.18 -8.08 5.84
C ALA A 165 7.62 -9.51 5.95
N TYR A 166 8.18 -10.47 5.21
CA TYR A 166 7.81 -11.88 5.32
C TYR A 166 8.22 -12.48 6.67
N SER A 167 9.41 -12.15 7.16
CA SER A 167 9.88 -12.58 8.48
C SER A 167 8.97 -12.07 9.60
N PHE A 168 8.50 -10.82 9.48
CA PHE A 168 7.55 -10.23 10.42
C PHE A 168 6.23 -10.99 10.44
N SER A 169 5.65 -11.27 9.27
CA SER A 169 4.41 -12.05 9.17
C SER A 169 4.57 -13.45 9.75
N TYR A 170 5.71 -14.11 9.53
CA TYR A 170 5.99 -15.42 10.10
C TYR A 170 6.07 -15.41 11.64
N LEU A 171 6.78 -14.43 12.23
CA LEU A 171 6.85 -14.31 13.69
C LEU A 171 5.50 -13.97 14.30
N LYS A 172 4.72 -13.10 13.65
CA LYS A 172 3.34 -12.78 14.06
C LYS A 172 2.45 -14.02 14.04
N TYR A 173 2.57 -14.88 13.01
CA TYR A 173 1.88 -16.17 12.95
C TYR A 173 2.23 -17.08 14.13
N ARG A 174 3.54 -17.22 14.44
CA ARG A 174 3.99 -18.05 15.56
C ARG A 174 3.47 -17.54 16.90
N ALA A 175 3.49 -16.23 17.11
CA ALA A 175 2.97 -15.61 18.33
C ALA A 175 1.47 -15.89 18.51
N LEU A 176 0.66 -15.69 17.47
CA LEU A 176 -0.78 -15.98 17.50
C LEU A 176 -1.08 -17.47 17.74
N THR A 177 -0.29 -18.36 17.14
CA THR A 177 -0.45 -19.81 17.32
C THR A 177 -0.13 -20.25 18.75
N HIS A 178 0.92 -19.67 19.36
CA HIS A 178 1.31 -19.95 20.73
C HIS A 178 0.23 -19.51 21.74
N GLU A 179 -0.34 -18.31 21.57
CA GLU A 179 -1.46 -17.83 22.38
C GLU A 179 -2.70 -18.74 22.23
N ARG A 180 -3.04 -19.14 21.00
CA ARG A 180 -4.14 -20.08 20.74
C ARG A 180 -3.95 -21.43 21.43
N ASN A 181 -2.71 -21.94 21.47
CA ASN A 181 -2.41 -23.23 22.11
C ASN A 181 -2.49 -23.15 23.64
N LYS A 182 -2.11 -22.02 24.25
CA LYS A 182 -2.30 -21.78 25.69
C LYS A 182 -3.79 -21.76 26.09
N LEU A 183 -4.62 -21.10 25.29
CA LEU A 183 -6.07 -21.01 25.53
C LEU A 183 -6.79 -22.37 25.45
N LYS A 184 -6.23 -23.35 24.72
CA LYS A 184 -6.78 -24.72 24.66
C LYS A 184 -6.40 -25.60 25.86
N GLN A 185 -5.44 -25.16 26.68
CA GLN A 185 -4.95 -25.91 27.85
C GLN A 185 -5.54 -25.41 29.18
N THR A 186 -6.35 -24.34 29.14
CA THR A 186 -7.10 -23.79 30.29
C THR A 186 -8.56 -24.15 30.12
#